data_AF-V7EN35-F1
#
_entry.id   AF-V7EN35-F1
#
_cell.length_a   1.000
_cell.length_b   1.000
_cell.length_c   1.000
_cell.angle_alpha   90.00
_cell.angle_beta   90.00
_cell.angle_gamma   90.00
#
_symmetry.space_group_name_H-M   'P 1'
#
loop_
_entity.id
_entity.type
_entity.pdbx_description
1 polymer ?
#
loop_
_entity_poly.entity_id
_entity_poly.type
_entity_poly.pdbx_seq_one_letter_code
_entity_poly.pdbx_strand_id
1 'polypeptide(L)' 'MTMSDDFIQQKPGAALRSWALYQMMAGAGWAALFVLSVAAILFAVWGIGLLLPEESKQAPDPNAFLITAPAEVMPA' A
#
# COMPACT_ATOMS: atom_id res chain seq x y z
N MET A 1 -30.25 19.91 -40.69
CA MET A 1 -29.61 20.03 -39.37
C MET A 1 -30.46 19.25 -38.37
N THR A 2 -30.06 18.01 -38.07
CA THR A 2 -30.71 17.11 -37.10
C THR A 2 -29.59 16.65 -36.16
N MET A 3 -29.37 17.43 -35.09
CA MET A 3 -28.29 17.22 -34.11
C MET A 3 -28.83 17.22 -32.66
N SER A 4 -30.15 17.31 -32.49
CA SER A 4 -30.78 17.59 -31.20
C SER A 4 -31.46 16.37 -30.56
N ASP A 5 -31.74 15.32 -31.34
CA ASP A 5 -32.58 14.20 -30.90
C ASP A 5 -31.80 13.07 -30.22
N ASP A 6 -30.47 12.99 -30.42
CA ASP A 6 -29.61 11.96 -29.83
C ASP A 6 -29.33 12.19 -28.33
N PHE A 7 -29.44 13.43 -27.85
CA PHE A 7 -29.19 13.76 -26.43
C PHE A 7 -30.34 13.35 -25.50
N ILE A 8 -31.56 13.21 -26.04
CA ILE A 8 -32.77 12.88 -25.27
C ILE A 8 -32.92 11.36 -25.09
N GLN A 9 -32.23 10.56 -25.90
CA GLN A 9 -32.23 9.10 -25.80
C GLN A 9 -31.10 8.54 -24.91
N GLN A 10 -30.60 9.33 -23.95
CA GLN A 10 -29.67 8.84 -22.93
C GLN A 10 -30.34 7.74 -22.09
N LYS A 11 -29.87 6.50 -22.24
CA LYS A 11 -30.34 5.36 -21.44
C LYS A 11 -30.18 5.72 -19.96
N PRO A 12 -31.23 5.64 -19.13
CA PRO A 12 -31.20 6.10 -17.74
C PRO A 12 -30.13 5.40 -16.87
N GLY A 13 -29.67 4.22 -17.29
CA GLY A 13 -28.57 3.51 -16.61
C GLY A 13 -27.16 3.97 -17.00
N ALA A 14 -26.98 4.82 -18.02
CA ALA A 14 -25.66 5.26 -18.47
C ALA A 14 -24.99 6.18 -17.45
N ALA A 15 -25.74 7.15 -16.91
CA ALA A 15 -25.24 8.09 -15.89
C ALA A 15 -24.86 7.37 -14.58
N LEU A 16 -25.66 6.39 -14.15
CA LEU A 16 -25.37 5.60 -12.95
C LEU A 16 -24.11 4.75 -13.12
N ARG A 17 -23.94 4.15 -14.31
CA ARG A 17 -22.77 3.34 -14.64
C ARG A 17 -21.50 4.18 -14.72
N SER A 18 -21.54 5.35 -15.35
CA SER A 18 -20.38 6.24 -15.43
C SER A 18 -19.97 6.75 -14.05
N TRP A 19 -20.94 7.08 -13.20
CA TRP A 19 -20.67 7.48 -11.83
C TRP A 19 -20.05 6.35 -11.01
N ALA A 20 -20.61 5.14 -11.08
CA ALA A 20 -20.10 3.98 -10.35
C ALA A 20 -18.68 3.60 -10.82
N LEU A 21 -18.44 3.61 -12.13
CA LEU A 21 -17.12 3.34 -12.70
C LEU A 21 -16.10 4.38 -12.25
N TYR A 22 -16.47 5.66 -12.28
CA TYR A 22 -15.62 6.73 -11.79
C TYR A 22 -15.25 6.54 -10.32
N GLN A 23 -16.23 6.23 -9.47
CA GLN A 23 -16.01 6.02 -8.04
C GLN A 23 -15.09 4.81 -7.78
N MET A 24 -15.29 3.70 -8.49
CA MET A 24 -14.42 2.53 -8.38
C MET A 24 -12.99 2.81 -8.87
N MET A 25 -12.83 3.51 -9.99
CA MET A 25 -11.52 3.88 -10.49
C MET A 25 -10.78 4.86 -9.56
N ALA A 26 -11.49 5.84 -9.02
CA ALA A 26 -10.90 6.77 -8.05
C ALA A 26 -10.45 6.02 -6.80
N GLY A 27 -11.32 5.18 -6.22
CA GLY A 27 -10.98 4.36 -5.04
C GLY A 27 -9.82 3.40 -5.31
N ALA A 28 -9.89 2.65 -6.41
CA ALA A 28 -8.84 1.71 -6.82
C ALA A 28 -7.52 2.42 -7.10
N GLY A 29 -7.54 3.60 -7.72
CA GLY A 29 -6.34 4.40 -7.99
C GLY A 29 -5.62 4.79 -6.71
N TRP A 30 -6.35 5.35 -5.73
CA TRP A 30 -5.77 5.73 -4.44
C TRP A 30 -5.27 4.53 -3.65
N ALA A 31 -6.03 3.43 -3.61
CA ALA A 31 -5.61 2.20 -2.96
C ALA A 31 -4.35 1.61 -3.61
N ALA A 32 -4.30 1.58 -4.94
CA ALA A 32 -3.15 1.08 -5.69
C ALA A 32 -1.90 1.92 -5.40
N LEU A 33 -2.01 3.25 -5.39
CA LEU A 33 -0.88 4.13 -5.05
C LEU A 33 -0.36 3.85 -3.64
N PHE A 34 -1.24 3.69 -2.66
CA PHE A 34 -0.85 3.38 -1.29
C PHE A 34 -0.14 2.02 -1.19
N VAL A 35 -0.76 0.97 -1.75
CA VAL A 35 -0.21 -0.39 -1.70
C VAL A 35 1.13 -0.47 -2.43
N LEU A 36 1.25 0.16 -3.61
CA LEU A 36 2.51 0.21 -4.36
C LEU A 36 3.59 0.97 -3.60
N SER A 37 3.24 2.06 -2.91
CA SER A 37 4.18 2.81 -2.07
C SER A 37 4.72 1.95 -0.93
N VAL A 38 3.84 1.26 -0.19
CA VAL A 38 4.25 0.35 0.88
C VAL A 38 5.09 -0.80 0.34
N ALA A 39 4.67 -1.42 -0.77
CA ALA A 39 5.42 -2.48 -1.42
C ALA A 39 6.81 -2.00 -1.84
N ALA A 40 6.94 -0.81 -2.41
CA ALA A 40 8.21 -0.22 -2.80
C ALA A 40 9.15 0.00 -1.60
N ILE A 41 8.62 0.47 -0.47
CA ILE A 41 9.40 0.64 0.76
C ILE A 41 9.92 -0.72 1.26
N LEU A 42 9.05 -1.73 1.34
CA LEU A 42 9.43 -3.07 1.77
C LEU A 42 10.47 -3.69 0.84
N PHE A 43 10.29 -3.51 -0.48
CA PHE A 43 11.25 -4.00 -1.47
C PHE A 43 12.60 -3.29 -1.37
N ALA A 44 12.59 -1.98 -1.09
CA ALA A 44 13.81 -1.21 -0.87
C ALA A 44 14.55 -1.69 0.37
N VAL A 45 13.86 -1.88 1.49
CA VAL A 45 14.46 -2.40 2.74
C VAL A 45 15.04 -3.80 2.51
N TRP A 46 14.28 -4.67 1.86
CA TRP A 46 14.73 -6.02 1.53
C TRP A 46 15.95 -6.01 0.59
N GLY A 47 15.92 -5.19 -0.45
CA GLY A 47 17.01 -5.06 -1.42
C GLY A 47 18.29 -4.50 -0.79
N ILE A 48 18.17 -3.48 0.06
CA ILE A 48 19.30 -2.95 0.83
C ILE A 48 19.82 -4.04 1.79
N GLY A 49 18.92 -4.76 2.47
CA GLY A 49 19.26 -5.89 3.34
C GLY A 49 20.09 -6.98 2.67
N LEU A 50 19.86 -7.25 1.37
CA LEU A 50 20.68 -8.19 0.61
C LEU A 50 22.12 -7.69 0.42
N LEU A 51 22.30 -6.39 0.18
CA LEU A 51 23.59 -5.74 -0.02
C LEU A 51 24.37 -5.51 1.29
N LEU A 52 23.74 -5.71 2.46
CA LEU A 52 24.43 -5.60 3.74
C LEU A 52 25.55 -6.67 3.86
N PRO A 53 26.74 -6.30 4.38
CA PRO A 53 27.82 -7.24 4.66
C PRO A 53 27.39 -8.36 5.60
N GLU A 54 28.01 -9.54 5.45
CA GLU A 54 27.78 -10.72 6.29
C GLU A 54 27.96 -10.41 7.79
N GLU A 55 28.95 -9.58 8.15
CA GLU A 55 29.17 -9.20 9.55
C GLU A 55 27.98 -8.43 10.15
N SER A 56 27.29 -7.61 9.37
CA SER A 56 26.07 -6.91 9.83
C SER A 56 24.86 -7.84 9.92
N LYS A 57 24.86 -8.96 9.20
CA LYS A 57 23.78 -9.98 9.23
C LYS A 57 23.94 -10.98 10.38
N GLN A 58 25.19 -11.25 10.78
CA GLN A 58 25.51 -12.20 11.86
C GLN A 58 25.76 -11.50 13.21
N ALA A 59 25.80 -10.16 13.23
CA ALA A 59 25.88 -9.40 14.47
C ALA A 59 24.71 -9.80 15.39
N PRO A 60 24.98 -10.08 16.68
CA PRO A 60 23.93 -10.32 17.67
C PRO A 60 22.91 -9.18 17.65
N ASP A 61 21.62 -9.51 17.62
CA ASP A 61 20.56 -8.50 17.67
C ASP A 61 20.77 -7.59 18.90
N PRO A 62 20.98 -6.28 18.72
CA PRO A 62 21.12 -5.35 19.84
C PRO A 62 19.93 -5.37 20.80
N ASN A 63 18.75 -5.78 20.32
CA ASN A 63 17.51 -5.88 21.08
C ASN A 63 17.24 -7.28 21.65
N ALA A 64 18.17 -8.23 21.53
CA ALA A 64 18.00 -9.58 22.08
C ALA A 64 17.59 -9.58 23.56
N PHE A 65 18.04 -8.58 24.33
CA PHE A 65 17.71 -8.41 25.74
C PHE A 65 16.20 -8.23 26.00
N LEU A 66 15.41 -7.75 25.03
CA LEU A 66 13.96 -7.58 25.16
C LEU A 66 13.18 -8.91 25.09
N ILE A 67 13.80 -9.96 24.54
CA ILE A 67 13.13 -11.24 24.26
C ILE A 67 13.62 -12.34 25.22
N THR A 68 14.85 -12.24 25.74
CA THR A 68 15.44 -13.27 26.63
C THR A 68 15.52 -12.91 28.12
N ALA A 69 15.24 -11.67 28.54
CA ALA A 69 15.30 -11.32 29.97
C ALA A 69 13.98 -11.68 30.68
N PRO A 70 13.98 -12.55 31.71
CA PRO A 70 12.85 -12.61 32.64
C PRO A 70 12.73 -11.26 33.34
N ALA A 71 11.49 -10.76 33.52
CA ALA A 71 11.15 -9.43 34.04
C ALA A 71 11.59 -9.15 35.50
N GLU A 72 12.52 -9.92 36.05
CA GLU A 72 12.85 -9.99 37.48
C GLU A 72 14.16 -9.28 37.86
N VAL A 73 14.93 -8.75 36.89
CA VAL A 73 16.19 -8.04 37.15
C VAL A 73 16.14 -6.59 36.67
N MET A 74 15.16 -5.84 37.16
CA MET A 74 15.29 -4.38 37.28
C MET A 74 15.37 -4.04 38.78
N PRO A 75 16.55 -3.72 39.33
CA PRO A 75 16.60 -3.08 40.64
C PRO A 75 15.96 -1.69 40.54
N ALA A 76 15.13 -1.36 41.54
CA ALA A 76 14.44 -0.09 41.70
C ALA A 76 15.38 1.12 41.71
#